data_AF-A0A1B7W353-F1
#
_entry.id   AF-A0A1B7W353-F1
#
_cell.length_a   1.000
_cell.length_b   1.000
_cell.length_c   1.000
_cell.angle_alpha   90.00
_cell.angle_beta   90.00
_cell.angle_gamma   90.00
#
_symmetry.space_group_name_H-M   'P 1'
#
loop_
_entity.id
_entity.type
_entity.pdbx_description
1 polymer ?
#
loop_
_entity_poly.entity_id
_entity_poly.type
_entity_poly.pdbx_seq_one_letter_code
_entity_poly.pdbx_strand_id
1 'polypeptide(L)'
;VQQIREQYRSHTYEVEHTTETIALQHHFELLQTLPTKHQSYVSLIKIPQDALNNALLQQLIPQTSIIRFEEKLPDMQQIFIEVVGKASMVNEVSHSN
;
A
#
# COMPACT_ATOMS: atom_id res chain seq x y z
N VAL A 1 14.42 -6.58 12.48
CA VAL A 1 14.01 -6.45 11.07
C VAL A 1 12.50 -6.20 10.91
N GLN A 2 11.63 -6.98 11.56
CA GLN A 2 10.17 -6.78 11.51
C GLN A 2 9.71 -5.38 11.98
N GLN A 3 10.21 -4.90 13.13
CA GLN A 3 9.85 -3.58 13.69
C GLN A 3 10.15 -2.40 12.76
N ILE A 4 11.19 -2.49 11.92
CA ILE A 4 11.53 -1.44 10.96
C ILE A 4 10.50 -1.47 9.82
N ARG A 5 10.16 -2.64 9.28
CA ARG A 5 9.16 -2.78 8.22
C ARG A 5 7.78 -2.29 8.65
N GLU A 6 7.44 -2.43 9.94
CA GLU A 6 6.19 -1.92 10.53
C GLU A 6 6.15 -0.39 10.62
N GLN A 7 7.28 0.26 10.93
CA GLN A 7 7.37 1.72 10.99
C GLN A 7 7.24 2.37 9.60
N TYR A 8 7.56 1.63 8.54
CA TYR A 8 7.42 2.07 7.14
C TYR A 8 6.24 1.42 6.42
N ARG A 9 5.19 0.98 7.14
CA ARG A 9 3.97 0.44 6.48
C ARG A 9 3.52 1.42 5.40
N SER A 10 3.48 0.92 4.16
CA SER A 10 3.13 1.73 2.98
C SER A 10 1.64 2.09 2.94
N HIS A 11 0.85 1.51 3.86
CA HIS A 11 -0.62 1.54 3.87
C HIS A 11 -1.19 1.17 2.50
N THR A 12 -0.48 0.32 1.76
CA THR A 12 -0.84 -0.12 0.43
C THR A 12 -1.16 -1.60 0.51
N TYR A 13 -2.31 -1.97 0.00
CA TYR A 13 -2.88 -3.31 0.03
C TYR A 13 -2.98 -3.84 -1.39
N GLU A 14 -2.58 -5.09 -1.55
CA GLU A 14 -2.79 -5.85 -2.76
C GLU A 14 -4.05 -6.69 -2.59
N VAL A 15 -5.04 -6.44 -3.45
CA VAL A 15 -6.33 -7.12 -3.40
C VAL A 15 -6.57 -7.83 -4.72
N GLU A 16 -6.64 -9.15 -4.67
CA GLU A 16 -7.06 -9.95 -5.81
C GLU A 16 -8.57 -10.19 -5.73
N HIS A 17 -9.28 -9.91 -6.82
CA HIS A 17 -10.73 -9.97 -6.87
C HIS A 17 -11.25 -10.33 -8.28
N THR A 18 -12.52 -10.74 -8.38
CA THR A 18 -13.08 -11.27 -9.64
C THR A 18 -13.68 -10.23 -10.58
N THR A 19 -14.01 -9.04 -10.09
CA THR A 19 -14.64 -7.98 -10.91
C THR A 19 -13.60 -7.04 -11.52
N GLU A 20 -13.79 -6.60 -12.77
CA GLU A 20 -12.85 -5.68 -13.45
C GLU A 20 -12.75 -4.30 -12.81
N THR A 21 -13.88 -3.78 -12.34
CA THR A 21 -13.98 -2.45 -11.73
C THR A 21 -14.56 -2.56 -10.33
N ILE A 22 -13.92 -1.87 -9.38
CA ILE A 22 -14.39 -1.72 -8.00
C ILE A 22 -14.60 -0.24 -7.71
N ALA A 23 -15.69 0.10 -7.03
CA ALA A 23 -15.93 1.46 -6.59
C ALA A 23 -15.30 1.66 -5.20
N LEU A 24 -14.38 2.61 -5.10
CA LEU A 24 -13.74 3.02 -3.86
C LEU A 24 -14.31 4.34 -3.35
N GLN A 25 -14.37 4.51 -2.03
CA GLN A 25 -14.74 5.79 -1.43
C GLN A 25 -13.59 6.80 -1.60
N HIS A 26 -13.90 8.10 -1.56
CA HIS A 26 -12.96 9.19 -1.82
C HIS A 26 -11.67 9.18 -0.99
N HIS A 27 -11.67 8.48 0.15
CA HIS A 27 -10.50 8.38 1.02
C HIS A 27 -9.59 7.19 0.70
N PHE A 28 -10.01 6.25 -0.15
CA PHE A 28 -9.17 5.16 -0.64
C PHE A 28 -8.66 5.51 -2.04
N GLU A 29 -7.38 5.26 -2.28
CA GLU A 29 -6.73 5.59 -3.54
C GLU A 29 -6.40 4.28 -4.29
N LEU A 30 -7.04 4.07 -5.45
CA LEU A 30 -6.69 2.98 -6.35
C LEU A 30 -5.45 3.39 -7.15
N LEU A 31 -4.31 2.77 -6.85
CA LEU A 31 -3.05 3.07 -7.52
C LEU A 31 -2.94 2.36 -8.88
N GLN A 32 -3.41 1.10 -8.92
CA GLN A 32 -3.29 0.25 -10.11
C GLN A 32 -4.27 -0.91 -10.05
N THR A 33 -4.74 -1.36 -11.21
CA THR A 33 -5.45 -2.65 -11.37
C THR A 33 -4.85 -3.38 -12.57
N LEU A 34 -4.52 -4.66 -12.40
CA LEU A 34 -3.97 -5.52 -13.45
C LEU A 34 -4.80 -6.79 -13.59
N PRO A 35 -5.21 -7.19 -14.80
CA PRO A 35 -5.84 -8.49 -15.01
C PRO A 35 -4.83 -9.62 -14.82
N THR A 36 -5.30 -10.75 -14.31
CA THR A 36 -4.53 -11.99 -14.15
C THR A 36 -4.89 -13.00 -15.24
N LYS A 37 -4.11 -14.09 -15.31
CA LYS A 37 -4.39 -15.22 -16.21
C LYS A 37 -5.62 -16.03 -15.80
N HIS A 38 -6.16 -15.82 -14.61
CA HIS A 38 -7.25 -16.60 -14.03
C HIS A 38 -8.61 -15.88 -14.06
N GLN A 39 -8.77 -14.89 -14.95
CA GLN A 39 -9.97 -14.03 -15.00
C GLN A 39 -10.24 -13.30 -13.66
N SER A 40 -9.18 -13.06 -12.88
CA SER A 40 -9.21 -12.18 -11.71
C SER A 40 -8.43 -10.90 -12.01
N TYR A 41 -8.51 -9.95 -11.10
CA TYR A 41 -7.88 -8.65 -11.15
C TYR A 41 -7.14 -8.41 -9.86
N VAL A 42 -5.91 -7.92 -9.94
CA VAL A 42 -5.11 -7.52 -8.79
C VAL A 42 -5.07 -6.01 -8.74
N SER A 43 -5.64 -5.45 -7.67
CA SER A 43 -5.67 -4.02 -7.41
C SER A 43 -4.72 -3.64 -6.29
N LEU A 44 -3.89 -2.62 -6.51
CA LEU A 44 -3.09 -1.96 -5.49
C LEU A 44 -3.86 -0.75 -4.96
N ILE A 45 -4.22 -0.80 -3.68
CA ILE A 45 -5.08 0.20 -3.03
C ILE A 45 -4.32 0.80 -1.86
N LYS A 46 -4.15 2.12 -1.85
CA LYS A 46 -3.60 2.85 -0.72
C LYS A 46 -4.73 3.33 0.18
N ILE A 47 -4.59 3.08 1.48
CA ILE A 47 -5.52 3.53 2.50
C ILE A 47 -4.88 4.65 3.35
N PRO A 48 -5.69 5.55 3.94
CA PRO A 48 -5.20 6.55 4.89
C PRO A 48 -4.51 5.89 6.09
N GLN A 49 -3.54 6.58 6.69
CA GLN A 49 -2.88 6.11 7.92
C GLN A 49 -3.86 5.86 9.07
N ASP A 50 -4.94 6.62 9.13
CA ASP A 50 -5.98 6.50 10.16
C ASP A 50 -7.09 5.50 9.81
N ALA A 51 -7.04 4.88 8.62
CA ALA A 51 -8.07 3.95 8.18
C ALA A 51 -7.78 2.52 8.65
N LEU A 52 -8.82 1.85 9.13
CA LEU A 52 -8.76 0.44 9.49
C LEU A 52 -8.85 -0.43 8.23
N ASN A 53 -7.99 -1.45 8.12
CA ASN A 53 -7.99 -2.42 7.03
C ASN A 53 -9.38 -3.05 6.80
N ASN A 54 -10.11 -3.27 7.89
CA ASN A 54 -11.45 -3.84 7.85
C ASN A 54 -12.46 -2.93 7.12
N ALA A 55 -12.23 -1.61 7.09
CA ALA A 55 -13.10 -0.69 6.36
C ALA A 55 -13.00 -0.92 4.84
N LEU A 56 -11.79 -1.18 4.33
CA LEU A 56 -11.60 -1.52 2.91
C LEU A 56 -12.29 -2.85 2.56
N LEU A 57 -12.13 -3.88 3.41
CA LEU A 57 -12.80 -5.17 3.21
C LEU A 57 -14.33 -5.02 3.22
N GLN A 58 -14.89 -4.29 4.18
CA GLN A 58 -16.34 -4.05 4.26
C GLN A 58 -16.90 -3.38 3.00
N GLN A 59 -16.11 -2.52 2.36
CA GLN A 59 -16.51 -1.90 1.10
C GLN A 59 -16.41 -2.85 -0.09
N LEU A 60 -15.39 -3.71 -0.14
CA LEU A 60 -15.12 -4.58 -1.30
C LEU A 60 -15.98 -5.85 -1.32
N ILE A 61 -16.24 -6.45 -0.15
CA ILE A 61 -17.03 -7.69 -0.02
C ILE A 61 -18.37 -7.65 -0.77
N PRO A 62 -19.20 -6.57 -0.70
CA PRO A 62 -20.47 -6.54 -1.44
C PRO A 62 -20.33 -6.32 -2.94
N GLN A 63 -19.15 -5.93 -3.45
CA GLN A 63 -18.94 -5.56 -4.86
C GLN A 63 -18.26 -6.67 -5.68
N THR A 64 -17.46 -7.51 -5.03
CA THR A 64 -16.62 -8.49 -5.69
C THR A 64 -16.25 -9.64 -4.76
N SER A 65 -15.93 -10.80 -5.32
CA SER A 65 -15.35 -11.89 -4.55
C SER A 65 -13.86 -11.63 -4.36
N ILE A 66 -13.44 -11.49 -3.11
CA ILE A 66 -12.04 -11.30 -2.75
C ILE A 66 -11.35 -12.66 -2.68
N ILE A 67 -10.30 -12.84 -3.48
CA ILE A 67 -9.48 -14.05 -3.54
C ILE A 67 -8.29 -13.93 -2.59
N ARG A 68 -7.64 -12.77 -2.56
CA ARG A 68 -6.47 -12.49 -1.74
C ARG A 68 -6.48 -11.05 -1.26
N PHE A 69 -6.10 -10.82 -0.02
CA PHE A 69 -5.98 -9.50 0.59
C PHE A 69 -4.73 -9.46 1.44
N GLU A 70 -3.72 -8.71 1.03
CA GLU A 70 -2.45 -8.64 1.74
C GLU A 70 -1.91 -7.21 1.81
N GLU A 71 -1.28 -6.87 2.94
CA GLU A 71 -0.57 -5.61 3.08
C GLU A 71 0.80 -5.70 2.41
N LYS A 72 1.10 -4.76 1.51
CA LYS A 72 2.39 -4.67 0.85
C LYS A 72 3.40 -3.98 1.76
N LEU A 73 4.13 -4.79 2.55
CA LEU A 73 5.26 -4.30 3.32
C LEU A 73 6.40 -3.89 2.38
N PRO A 74 7.06 -2.74 2.60
CA PRO A 74 8.23 -2.38 1.83
C PRO A 74 9.35 -3.41 1.98
N ASP A 75 10.14 -3.54 0.91
CA ASP A 75 11.34 -4.37 0.91
C ASP A 75 12.47 -3.67 1.68
N MET A 76 13.34 -4.43 2.33
CA MET A 76 14.47 -3.90 3.12
C MET A 76 15.39 -3.00 2.28
N GLN A 77 15.55 -3.31 0.99
CA GLN A 77 16.30 -2.51 0.04
C GLN A 77 15.66 -1.12 -0.16
N GLN A 78 14.33 -1.06 -0.23
CA GLN A 78 13.59 0.20 -0.37
C GLN A 78 13.66 1.03 0.92
N ILE A 79 13.52 0.38 2.08
CA ILE A 79 13.66 1.05 3.38
C ILE A 79 15.07 1.63 3.53
N PHE A 80 16.11 0.88 3.15
CA PHE A 80 17.49 1.35 3.21
C PHE A 80 17.72 2.62 2.39
N ILE A 81 17.18 2.69 1.16
CA ILE A 81 17.28 3.87 0.30
C ILE A 81 16.59 5.08 0.94
N GLU A 82 15.39 4.91 1.48
CA GLU A 82 14.65 6.02 2.11
C GLU A 82 15.39 6.56 3.36
N VAL A 83 15.90 5.66 4.21
CA VAL A 83 16.62 6.03 5.43
C VAL A 83 17.93 6.76 5.11
N VAL A 84 18.74 6.23 4.20
CA VAL A 84 20.00 6.85 3.81
C VAL A 84 19.77 8.14 3.04
N GLY A 85 18.75 8.19 2.17
CA GLY A 85 18.36 9.40 1.44
C GLY A 85 17.97 10.55 2.38
N LYS A 86 17.14 10.28 3.40
CA LYS A 86 16.79 11.28 4.42
C LYS A 86 17.99 11.71 5.27
N ALA A 87 18.87 10.78 5.66
CA ALA A 87 20.06 11.10 6.45
C ALA A 87 21.03 12.04 5.70
N SER A 88 21.17 11.87 4.39
CA SER A 88 22.01 12.73 3.55
C SER A 88 21.50 14.18 3.48
N MET A 89 20.19 14.41 3.52
CA MET A 89 19.61 15.76 3.50
C MET A 89 19.76 16.53 4.81
N VAL A 90 19.94 15.84 5.94
CA VAL A 90 20.12 16.48 7.26
C VAL A 90 21.56 16.99 7.45
N ASN A 91 22.53 16.41 6.75
CA ASN A 91 23.94 16.75 6.95
C ASN A 91 24.39 18.02 6.19
N GLU A 92 23.66 18.43 5.15
CA GLU A 92 23.97 19.66 4.39
C GLU A 92 23.48 20.94 5.06
N VAL A 93 22.48 20.86 5.94
CA VAL A 93 21.90 22.05 6.60
C VAL A 93 22.70 22.50 7.84
N SER A 94 23.61 21.66 8.35
CA SER A 94 24.35 21.95 9.60
C SER A 94 25.70 22.67 9.42
N HIS A 95 26.10 23.00 8.19
CA HIS A 95 27.39 23.68 7.91
C HIS A 95 27.24 25.14 7.42
N SER A 96 26.06 25.75 7.55
CA SER A 96 25.87 27.19 7.28
C SER A 96 25.41 27.91 8.54
N ASN A 97 26.34 28.18 9.46
CA ASN A 97 26.24 29.30 10.40
C ASN A 97 27.62 29.76 10.86
#